data_AF-A0A371E4Z0-F1
#
_entry.id   AF-A0A371E4Z0-F1
#
_cell.length_a   1.000
_cell.length_b   1.000
_cell.length_c   1.000
_cell.angle_alpha   90.00
_cell.angle_beta   90.00
_cell.angle_gamma   90.00
#
_symmetry.space_group_name_H-M   'P 1'
#
loop_
_entity.id
_entity.type
_entity.pdbx_description
1 polymer ?
#
loop_
_entity_poly.entity_id
_entity_poly.type
_entity_poly.pdbx_seq_one_letter_code
_entity_poly.pdbx_strand_id
1 'polypeptide(L)'
;MGTNSSVSGFYNFLTQGLNELHQSFLSHNFMSIQFLSQVISSLQSFHSQLTILVRKLRLPVGGKWLDEYMDESSRLWDACHVLKSAISGMENYYSAASNLASSLDAYHHFTPELSRQVIRAINVCQREILGLEEENKSLMETRIEPLSQCLIQNISMESKLNGFSGFRGVLYAMRSVSSLLLMILLCGLAYCWSSSCFQQGYEGHMVLGMAILQQKVAEEIDQIEGQPGILLFEFQQAKNAMDELKVEMERIASYEPHTQIQQKVDNVKTCFGLLRCGVETITGQLDDFFDEIVEGRKNLLDMCTHR
;
A
#
# COMPACT_ATOMS: atom_id res chain seq x y z
N MET A 1 24.59 10.59 1.17
CA MET A 1 25.34 9.65 2.04
C MET A 1 25.90 10.40 3.24
N GLY A 2 25.17 10.40 4.35
CA GLY A 2 25.67 10.83 5.66
C GLY A 2 25.25 9.77 6.66
N THR A 3 26.21 9.11 7.30
CA THR A 3 25.92 8.05 8.27
C THR A 3 25.30 8.68 9.52
N ASN A 4 23.97 8.59 9.65
CA ASN A 4 23.23 8.98 10.84
C ASN A 4 23.49 7.98 11.97
N SER A 5 24.68 8.05 12.56
CA SER A 5 25.19 7.12 13.58
C SER A 5 24.74 7.45 15.01
N SER A 6 23.82 8.41 15.17
CA SER A 6 23.26 8.81 16.46
C SER A 6 21.74 8.68 16.42
N VAL A 7 21.14 8.58 17.62
CA VAL A 7 19.68 8.63 17.82
C VAL A 7 19.08 9.89 17.17
N SER A 8 19.73 11.06 17.33
CA SER A 8 19.30 12.31 16.69
C SER A 8 19.37 12.27 15.16
N GLY A 9 20.43 11.66 14.60
CA GLY A 9 20.56 11.48 13.17
C GLY A 9 19.45 10.59 12.60
N PHE A 10 19.06 9.55 13.33
CA PHE A 10 17.96 8.67 12.91
C PHE A 10 16.60 9.41 12.90
N TYR A 11 16.32 10.26 13.88
CA TYR A 11 15.10 11.08 13.86
C TYR A 11 15.08 12.06 12.68
N ASN A 12 16.22 12.69 12.37
CA ASN A 12 16.34 13.55 11.19
C ASN A 12 16.13 12.77 9.89
N PHE A 13 16.65 11.53 9.83
CA PHE A 13 16.46 10.64 8.69
C PHE A 13 14.97 10.31 8.46
N LEU A 14 14.26 9.91 9.52
CA LEU A 14 12.81 9.66 9.45
C LEU A 14 12.06 10.90 8.97
N THR A 15 12.41 12.06 9.52
CA THR A 15 11.75 13.33 9.18
C THR A 15 11.99 13.70 7.71
N GLN A 16 13.22 13.54 7.23
CA GLN A 16 13.55 13.78 5.84
C GLN A 16 12.79 12.82 4.91
N GLY A 17 12.78 11.52 5.21
CA GLY A 17 12.06 10.54 4.39
C GLY A 17 10.55 10.79 4.35
N LEU A 18 9.95 11.22 5.47
CA LEU A 18 8.53 11.64 5.50
C LEU A 18 8.28 12.88 4.65
N ASN A 19 9.19 13.86 4.67
CA ASN A 19 9.07 15.04 3.81
C ASN A 19 9.20 14.68 2.33
N GLU A 20 10.11 13.77 1.98
CA GLU A 20 10.27 13.24 0.62
C GLU A 20 9.01 12.51 0.15
N LEU A 21 8.40 11.68 1.02
CA LEU A 21 7.11 11.06 0.74
C LEU A 21 5.97 12.07 0.57
N HIS A 22 5.96 13.13 1.38
CA HIS A 22 4.99 14.19 1.21
C HIS A 22 5.16 14.93 -0.13
N GLN A 23 6.39 15.25 -0.54
CA GLN A 23 6.62 15.82 -1.87
C GLN A 23 6.22 14.87 -2.99
N SER A 24 6.49 13.57 -2.81
CA SER A 24 6.07 12.54 -3.75
C SER A 24 4.55 12.50 -3.91
N PHE A 25 3.82 12.54 -2.79
CA PHE A 25 2.36 12.59 -2.77
C PHE A 25 1.81 13.75 -3.60
N LEU A 26 2.46 14.93 -3.54
CA LEU A 26 2.06 16.09 -4.34
C LEU A 26 2.41 15.98 -5.83
N SER A 27 3.40 15.15 -6.17
CA SER A 27 3.91 15.00 -7.54
C SER A 27 3.29 13.86 -8.33
N HIS A 28 2.61 12.92 -7.66
CA HIS A 28 1.99 11.75 -8.29
C HIS A 28 0.48 11.77 -8.07
N ASN A 29 -0.25 10.96 -8.84
CA ASN A 29 -1.67 10.73 -8.57
C ASN A 29 -1.84 10.06 -7.21
N PHE A 30 -2.91 10.43 -6.51
CA PHE A 30 -3.27 9.88 -5.21
C PHE A 30 -3.31 8.34 -5.27
N MET A 31 -2.59 7.68 -4.36
CA MET A 31 -2.49 6.20 -4.26
C MET A 31 -2.04 5.50 -5.55
N SER A 32 -1.27 6.16 -6.41
CA SER A 32 -0.63 5.55 -7.58
C SER A 32 0.46 4.54 -7.21
N ILE A 33 0.74 3.61 -8.12
CA ILE A 33 1.82 2.62 -7.97
C ILE A 33 3.16 3.31 -7.68
N GLN A 34 3.46 4.45 -8.33
CA GLN A 34 4.71 5.15 -8.08
C GLN A 34 4.79 5.67 -6.65
N PHE A 35 3.70 6.24 -6.13
CA PHE A 35 3.64 6.71 -4.75
C PHE A 35 3.75 5.56 -3.75
N LEU A 36 2.96 4.49 -3.93
CA LEU A 36 2.97 3.34 -3.02
C LEU A 36 4.31 2.58 -3.05
N SER A 37 4.96 2.51 -4.22
CA SER A 37 6.31 1.97 -4.37
C SER A 37 7.33 2.75 -3.53
N GLN A 38 7.21 4.07 -3.49
CA GLN A 38 8.06 4.90 -2.62
C GLN A 38 7.74 4.71 -1.14
N VAL A 39 6.48 4.52 -0.78
CA VAL A 39 6.07 4.20 0.60
C VAL A 39 6.74 2.89 1.07
N ILE A 40 6.74 1.84 0.24
CA ILE A 40 7.44 0.57 0.55
C ILE A 40 8.96 0.79 0.62
N SER A 41 9.52 1.51 -0.33
CA SER A 41 10.96 1.82 -0.35
C SER A 41 11.39 2.60 0.91
N SER A 42 10.56 3.52 1.40
CA SER A 42 10.78 4.21 2.67
C SER A 42 10.69 3.27 3.86
N LEU A 43 9.71 2.36 3.92
CA LEU A 43 9.62 1.34 4.97
C LEU A 43 10.88 0.46 5.04
N GLN A 44 11.33 -0.05 3.88
CA GLN A 44 12.57 -0.83 3.75
C GLN A 44 13.77 -0.02 4.24
N SER A 45 13.93 1.20 3.74
CA SER A 45 15.05 2.08 4.08
C SER A 45 15.09 2.44 5.57
N PHE A 46 13.93 2.74 6.16
CA PHE A 46 13.78 3.02 7.59
C PHE A 46 14.13 1.81 8.45
N HIS A 47 13.65 0.62 8.07
CA HIS A 47 13.98 -0.62 8.77
C HIS A 47 15.49 -0.95 8.67
N SER A 48 16.08 -0.82 7.49
CA SER A 48 17.51 -1.07 7.29
C SER A 48 18.39 -0.10 8.08
N GLN A 49 18.04 1.20 8.11
CA GLN A 49 18.76 2.14 8.96
C GLN A 49 18.58 1.86 10.45
N LEU A 50 17.43 1.32 10.88
CA LEU A 50 17.22 0.92 12.27
C LEU A 50 18.17 -0.21 12.67
N THR A 51 18.31 -1.25 11.84
CA THR A 51 19.22 -2.38 12.12
C THR A 51 20.69 -1.91 12.14
N ILE A 52 21.08 -1.00 11.25
CA ILE A 52 22.41 -0.37 11.26
C ILE A 52 22.62 0.44 12.54
N LEU A 53 21.62 1.20 13.01
CA LEU A 53 21.72 1.99 14.24
C LEU A 53 21.93 1.09 15.45
N VAL A 54 21.22 -0.04 15.56
CA VAL A 54 21.39 -1.01 16.66
C VAL A 54 22.85 -1.47 16.75
N ARG A 55 23.45 -1.85 15.61
CA ARG A 55 24.85 -2.28 15.53
C ARG A 55 25.81 -1.20 16.04
N LYS A 56 25.54 0.07 15.72
CA LYS A 56 26.40 1.20 16.10
C LYS A 56 26.25 1.59 17.57
N LEU A 57 25.03 1.53 18.12
CA LEU A 57 24.76 1.89 19.51
C LEU A 57 25.31 0.87 20.53
N ARG A 58 25.77 -0.31 20.06
CA ARG A 58 26.35 -1.38 20.91
C ARG A 58 25.47 -1.72 22.12
N LEU A 59 24.17 -1.83 21.89
CA LEU A 59 23.17 -2.10 22.92
C LEU A 59 23.49 -3.38 23.73
N PRO A 60 23.03 -3.47 25.00
CA PRO A 60 23.22 -4.67 25.81
C PRO A 60 22.49 -5.87 25.20
N VAL A 61 23.12 -7.04 25.29
CA VAL A 61 22.61 -8.32 24.77
C VAL A 61 21.33 -8.73 25.49
N GLY A 62 20.32 -9.21 24.76
CA GLY A 62 19.11 -9.80 25.34
C GLY A 62 18.28 -8.86 26.22
N GLY A 63 18.29 -7.56 25.92
CA GLY A 63 17.50 -6.57 26.64
C GLY A 63 16.08 -6.42 26.08
N LYS A 64 15.18 -5.81 26.86
CA LYS A 64 13.78 -5.54 26.46
C LYS A 64 13.62 -4.79 25.12
N TRP A 65 14.64 -4.11 24.65
CA TRP A 65 14.63 -3.44 23.34
C TRP A 65 14.61 -4.46 22.19
N LEU A 66 15.22 -5.65 22.39
CA LEU A 66 15.25 -6.71 21.40
C LEU A 66 13.87 -7.34 21.27
N ASP A 67 13.21 -7.62 22.40
CA ASP A 67 11.83 -8.11 22.42
C ASP A 67 10.90 -7.12 21.69
N GLU A 68 11.01 -5.82 22.01
CA GLU A 68 10.25 -4.75 21.33
C GLU A 68 10.52 -4.70 19.83
N TYR A 69 11.77 -4.89 19.40
CA TYR A 69 12.11 -4.99 17.98
C TYR A 69 11.53 -6.27 17.34
N MET A 70 11.55 -7.40 18.04
CA MET A 70 11.01 -8.67 17.53
C MET A 70 9.49 -8.62 17.40
N ASP A 71 8.80 -8.00 18.36
CA ASP A 71 7.36 -7.78 18.29
C ASP A 71 7.02 -6.87 17.10
N GLU A 72 7.74 -5.75 16.97
CA GLU A 72 7.49 -4.77 15.91
C GLU A 72 7.80 -5.33 14.52
N SER A 73 8.90 -6.04 14.35
CA SER A 73 9.24 -6.69 13.07
C SER A 73 8.30 -7.85 12.74
N SER A 74 7.76 -8.56 13.74
CA SER A 74 6.68 -9.56 13.51
C SER A 74 5.42 -8.88 13.00
N ARG A 75 5.04 -7.75 13.60
CA ARG A 75 3.89 -6.95 13.16
C ARG A 75 4.03 -6.46 11.72
N LEU A 76 5.22 -5.98 11.35
CA LEU A 76 5.53 -5.57 9.97
C LEU A 76 5.42 -6.75 9.00
N TRP A 77 5.96 -7.91 9.39
CA TRP A 77 5.90 -9.15 8.62
C TRP A 77 4.44 -9.62 8.40
N ASP A 78 3.61 -9.62 9.45
CA ASP A 78 2.19 -9.97 9.36
C ASP A 78 1.41 -9.01 8.44
N ALA A 79 1.67 -7.71 8.55
CA ALA A 79 1.04 -6.70 7.69
C ALA A 79 1.42 -6.88 6.22
N CYS A 80 2.68 -7.22 5.92
CA CYS A 80 3.10 -7.53 4.57
C CYS A 80 2.40 -8.78 4.02
N HIS A 81 2.11 -9.78 4.86
CA HIS A 81 1.36 -10.96 4.43
C HIS A 81 -0.08 -10.63 4.08
N VAL A 82 -0.70 -9.72 4.84
CA VAL A 82 -2.03 -9.19 4.52
C VAL A 82 -1.99 -8.46 3.17
N LEU A 83 -1.01 -7.57 2.95
CA LEU A 83 -0.85 -6.86 1.69
C LEU A 83 -0.67 -7.82 0.50
N LYS A 84 0.21 -8.83 0.61
CA LYS A 84 0.40 -9.83 -0.44
C LYS A 84 -0.89 -10.61 -0.73
N SER A 85 -1.62 -11.00 0.31
CA SER A 85 -2.90 -11.71 0.15
C SER A 85 -3.91 -10.82 -0.59
N ALA A 86 -4.02 -9.54 -0.21
CA ALA A 86 -4.92 -8.60 -0.85
C ALA A 86 -4.58 -8.33 -2.33
N ILE A 87 -3.29 -8.28 -2.66
CA ILE A 87 -2.81 -8.08 -4.03
C ILE A 87 -3.01 -9.34 -4.89
N SER A 88 -2.89 -10.53 -4.31
CA SER A 88 -3.03 -11.79 -5.07
C SER A 88 -4.37 -11.93 -5.76
N GLY A 89 -5.45 -11.38 -5.19
CA GLY A 89 -6.76 -11.37 -5.83
C GLY A 89 -6.86 -10.42 -7.04
N MET A 90 -6.02 -9.37 -7.11
CA MET A 90 -5.91 -8.52 -8.31
C MET A 90 -5.37 -9.29 -9.52
N GLU A 91 -4.61 -10.37 -9.29
CA GLU A 91 -4.05 -11.20 -10.36
C GLU A 91 -5.11 -11.88 -11.20
N ASN A 92 -6.17 -12.36 -10.55
CA ASN A 92 -7.33 -12.93 -11.23
C ASN A 92 -8.02 -11.87 -12.10
N TYR A 93 -8.14 -10.65 -11.58
CA TYR A 93 -8.81 -9.55 -12.28
C TYR A 93 -8.07 -9.14 -13.56
N TYR A 94 -6.78 -8.83 -13.48
CA TYR A 94 -6.03 -8.43 -14.68
C TYR A 94 -5.83 -9.60 -15.66
N SER A 95 -5.79 -10.84 -15.18
CA SER A 95 -5.73 -12.03 -16.06
C SER A 95 -7.03 -12.21 -16.84
N ALA A 96 -8.19 -12.05 -16.21
CA ALA A 96 -9.49 -12.10 -16.87
C ALA A 96 -9.63 -10.98 -17.93
N ALA A 97 -9.16 -9.77 -17.61
CA ALA A 97 -9.15 -8.65 -18.55
C ALA A 97 -8.18 -8.84 -19.73
N SER A 98 -7.01 -9.47 -19.51
CA SER A 98 -6.09 -9.81 -20.59
C SER A 98 -6.69 -10.82 -21.58
N ASN A 99 -7.44 -11.81 -21.08
CA ASN A 99 -8.17 -12.77 -21.92
C ASN A 99 -9.25 -12.06 -22.75
N LEU A 100 -9.98 -11.13 -22.12
CA LEU A 100 -10.94 -10.26 -22.81
C LEU A 100 -10.29 -9.44 -23.93
N ALA A 101 -9.20 -8.74 -23.62
CA ALA A 101 -8.52 -7.87 -24.56
C ALA A 101 -7.94 -8.64 -25.76
N SER A 102 -7.36 -9.82 -25.52
CA SER A 102 -6.87 -10.69 -26.61
C SER A 102 -8.00 -11.24 -27.49
N SER A 103 -9.20 -11.46 -26.92
CA SER A 103 -10.37 -11.86 -27.71
C SER A 103 -10.87 -10.75 -28.64
N LEU A 104 -10.67 -9.48 -28.25
CA LEU A 104 -11.06 -8.30 -29.02
C LEU A 104 -10.10 -7.99 -30.18
N ASP A 105 -8.83 -8.40 -30.09
CA ASP A 105 -7.82 -8.19 -31.13
C ASP A 105 -8.11 -8.92 -32.45
N ALA A 106 -8.88 -10.00 -32.40
CA ALA A 106 -9.24 -10.78 -33.58
C ALA A 106 -10.32 -10.11 -34.45
N TYR A 107 -10.97 -9.04 -33.96
CA TYR A 107 -12.15 -8.48 -34.60
C TYR A 107 -11.94 -7.03 -35.03
N HIS A 108 -11.86 -6.81 -36.35
CA HIS A 108 -11.88 -5.47 -36.94
C HIS A 108 -13.30 -4.91 -37.15
N HIS A 109 -14.33 -5.76 -37.02
CA HIS A 109 -15.72 -5.40 -37.21
C HIS A 109 -16.52 -5.86 -35.99
N PHE A 110 -17.07 -4.90 -35.25
CA PHE A 110 -17.88 -5.19 -34.07
C PHE A 110 -19.31 -5.53 -34.49
N THR A 111 -19.71 -6.78 -34.28
CA THR A 111 -21.09 -7.24 -34.49
C THR A 111 -21.88 -7.19 -33.18
N PRO A 112 -23.23 -7.12 -33.25
CA PRO A 112 -24.07 -7.21 -32.06
C PRO A 112 -23.85 -8.50 -31.24
N GLU A 113 -23.55 -9.62 -31.90
CA GLU A 113 -23.23 -10.89 -31.25
C GLU A 113 -21.92 -10.82 -30.46
N LEU A 114 -20.88 -10.22 -31.05
CA LEU A 114 -19.60 -10.01 -30.38
C LEU A 114 -19.76 -9.07 -29.19
N SER A 115 -20.49 -7.96 -29.35
CA SER A 115 -20.81 -7.04 -28.26
C SER A 115 -21.44 -7.78 -27.07
N ARG A 116 -22.43 -8.64 -27.30
CA ARG A 116 -23.06 -9.45 -26.23
C ARG A 116 -22.07 -10.40 -25.55
N GLN A 117 -21.14 -10.99 -26.29
CA GLN A 117 -20.10 -11.86 -25.72
C GLN A 117 -19.14 -11.06 -24.83
N VAL A 118 -18.71 -9.90 -25.31
CA VAL A 118 -17.83 -8.97 -24.57
C VAL A 118 -18.52 -8.48 -23.31
N ILE A 119 -19.77 -8.02 -23.38
CA ILE A 119 -20.55 -7.59 -22.22
C ILE A 119 -20.65 -8.71 -21.17
N ARG A 120 -20.88 -9.97 -21.59
CA ARG A 120 -20.91 -11.11 -20.64
C ARG A 120 -19.59 -11.29 -19.93
N ALA A 121 -18.48 -11.21 -20.65
CA ALA A 121 -17.16 -11.37 -20.06
C ALA A 121 -16.76 -10.16 -19.18
N ILE A 122 -17.18 -8.94 -19.53
CA ILE A 122 -17.08 -7.77 -18.65
C ILE A 122 -17.87 -8.00 -17.35
N ASN A 123 -19.10 -8.50 -17.44
CA ASN A 123 -19.90 -8.82 -16.25
C ASN A 123 -19.30 -9.95 -15.39
N VAL A 124 -18.48 -10.84 -15.97
CA VAL A 124 -17.68 -11.79 -15.18
C VAL A 124 -16.60 -11.02 -14.42
N CYS A 125 -15.82 -10.19 -15.10
CA CYS A 125 -14.76 -9.39 -14.46
C CYS A 125 -15.30 -8.48 -13.35
N GLN A 126 -16.45 -7.82 -13.56
CA GLN A 126 -17.10 -7.00 -12.54
C GLN A 126 -17.50 -7.81 -11.30
N ARG A 127 -17.89 -9.08 -11.45
CA ARG A 127 -18.16 -9.96 -10.31
C ARG A 127 -16.88 -10.36 -9.57
N GLU A 128 -15.80 -10.62 -10.30
CA GLU A 128 -14.47 -10.87 -9.69
C GLU A 128 -13.99 -9.66 -8.88
N ILE A 129 -14.20 -8.43 -9.36
CA ILE A 129 -13.89 -7.20 -8.60
C ILE A 129 -14.69 -7.13 -7.29
N LEU A 130 -16.00 -7.40 -7.35
CA LEU A 130 -16.85 -7.36 -6.14
C LEU A 130 -16.44 -8.44 -5.14
N GLY A 131 -16.09 -9.64 -5.63
CA GLY A 131 -15.55 -10.71 -4.80
C GLY A 131 -14.24 -10.30 -4.13
N LEU A 132 -13.31 -9.72 -4.91
CA LEU A 132 -12.04 -9.20 -4.43
C LEU A 132 -12.21 -8.12 -3.34
N GLU A 133 -13.08 -7.14 -3.57
CA GLU A 133 -13.33 -6.06 -2.61
C GLU A 133 -13.92 -6.61 -1.30
N GLU A 134 -14.82 -7.60 -1.36
CA GLU A 134 -15.40 -8.23 -0.16
C GLU A 134 -14.40 -9.15 0.57
N GLU A 135 -13.57 -9.90 -0.17
CA GLU A 135 -12.47 -10.70 0.41
C GLU A 135 -11.44 -9.80 1.10
N ASN A 136 -11.03 -8.70 0.46
CA ASN A 136 -10.10 -7.74 1.04
C ASN A 136 -10.70 -7.03 2.24
N LYS A 137 -11.98 -6.69 2.20
CA LYS A 137 -12.71 -6.16 3.35
C LYS A 137 -12.70 -7.14 4.52
N SER A 138 -13.07 -8.40 4.28
CA SER A 138 -13.06 -9.44 5.32
C SER A 138 -11.65 -9.66 5.88
N LEU A 139 -10.63 -9.63 5.03
CA LEU A 139 -9.23 -9.71 5.43
C LEU A 139 -8.84 -8.53 6.34
N MET A 140 -9.28 -7.32 6.00
CA MET A 140 -9.04 -6.12 6.80
C MET A 140 -9.77 -6.18 8.15
N GLU A 141 -11.03 -6.59 8.19
CA GLU A 141 -11.80 -6.73 9.44
C GLU A 141 -11.19 -7.82 10.35
N THR A 142 -10.87 -9.00 9.79
CA THR A 142 -10.42 -10.14 10.60
C THR A 142 -8.96 -10.05 11.05
N ARG A 143 -8.08 -9.48 10.22
CA ARG A 143 -6.63 -9.45 10.48
C ARG A 143 -6.11 -8.07 10.79
N ILE A 144 -6.65 -7.03 10.16
CA ILE A 144 -6.19 -5.66 10.39
C ILE A 144 -6.92 -5.01 11.54
N GLU A 145 -8.19 -5.27 11.86
CA GLU A 145 -8.84 -4.63 13.02
C GLU A 145 -8.11 -4.89 14.37
N PRO A 146 -7.60 -6.10 14.65
CA PRO A 146 -6.73 -6.35 15.80
C PRO A 146 -5.36 -5.64 15.68
N LEU A 147 -4.80 -5.58 14.47
CA LEU A 147 -3.56 -4.86 14.19
C LEU A 147 -3.75 -3.34 14.24
N SER A 148 -4.94 -2.81 13.94
CA SER A 148 -5.29 -1.40 13.90
C SER A 148 -5.55 -0.87 15.29
N GLN A 149 -6.19 -1.64 16.18
CA GLN A 149 -6.16 -1.36 17.61
C GLN A 149 -4.70 -1.30 18.12
N CYS A 150 -3.80 -2.15 17.62
CA CYS A 150 -2.37 -2.10 17.94
C CYS A 150 -1.62 -0.90 17.30
N LEU A 151 -2.01 -0.47 16.09
CA LEU A 151 -1.51 0.70 15.34
C LEU A 151 -2.00 2.02 15.97
N ILE A 152 -3.22 2.05 16.53
CA ILE A 152 -3.99 3.25 16.94
C ILE A 152 -3.99 3.45 18.47
N GLN A 153 -4.14 2.40 19.30
CA GLN A 153 -4.20 2.56 20.77
C GLN A 153 -2.85 2.85 21.43
N ASN A 154 -1.74 2.43 20.84
CA ASN A 154 -0.42 2.59 21.47
C ASN A 154 0.24 3.95 21.20
N ILE A 155 -0.41 4.83 20.43
CA ILE A 155 0.03 6.20 20.18
C ILE A 155 -0.33 7.11 21.37
N SER A 156 -1.43 6.81 22.09
CA SER A 156 -1.84 7.52 23.32
C SER A 156 -1.13 6.99 24.57
N MET A 157 0.20 7.14 24.63
CA MET A 157 0.96 7.04 25.89
C MET A 157 1.77 8.32 26.12
N GLU A 158 1.02 9.41 26.22
CA GLU A 158 1.47 10.79 26.41
C GLU A 158 2.09 11.07 27.79
N SER A 159 2.26 10.07 28.67
CA SER A 159 2.87 10.28 29.99
C SER A 159 4.33 9.83 30.14
N LYS A 160 5.00 9.36 29.07
CA LYS A 160 6.39 8.86 29.15
C LYS A 160 7.40 9.45 28.18
N LEU A 161 7.02 10.41 27.33
CA LEU A 161 7.97 11.06 26.41
C LEU A 161 9.10 11.84 27.12
N ASN A 162 8.88 12.26 28.36
CA ASN A 162 9.93 12.89 29.19
C ASN A 162 10.93 11.87 29.79
N GLY A 163 10.81 10.57 29.50
CA GLY A 163 11.63 9.51 30.13
C GLY A 163 12.27 8.47 29.19
N PHE A 164 12.05 8.52 27.86
CA PHE A 164 12.65 7.55 26.93
C PHE A 164 14.13 7.88 26.66
N SER A 165 15.01 7.41 27.54
CA SER A 165 16.45 7.44 27.38
C SER A 165 16.90 6.51 26.22
N GLY A 166 17.25 7.08 25.07
CA GLY A 166 17.99 6.40 24.01
C GLY A 166 17.16 5.62 22.98
N PHE A 167 17.57 4.38 22.68
CA PHE A 167 17.08 3.58 21.54
C PHE A 167 15.59 3.21 21.60
N ARG A 168 14.98 3.15 22.78
CA ARG A 168 13.54 2.88 22.89
C ARG A 168 12.66 3.96 22.26
N GLY A 169 13.08 5.22 22.35
CA GLY A 169 12.40 6.30 21.63
C GLY A 169 12.50 6.13 20.11
N VAL A 170 13.61 5.56 19.63
CA VAL A 170 13.80 5.25 18.20
C VAL A 170 12.84 4.15 17.74
N LEU A 171 12.70 3.07 18.51
CA LEU A 171 11.73 2.01 18.19
C LEU A 171 10.30 2.53 18.18
N TYR A 172 9.95 3.38 19.14
CA TYR A 172 8.64 4.01 19.17
C TYR A 172 8.39 4.89 17.94
N ALA A 173 9.35 5.74 17.59
CA ALA A 173 9.27 6.57 16.38
C ALA A 173 9.11 5.71 15.12
N MET A 174 9.93 4.66 14.97
CA MET A 174 9.83 3.73 13.86
C MET A 174 8.47 3.05 13.80
N ARG A 175 7.93 2.62 14.95
CA ARG A 175 6.60 2.04 15.04
C ARG A 175 5.53 3.02 14.58
N SER A 176 5.57 4.27 15.01
CA SER A 176 4.58 5.27 14.59
C SER A 176 4.66 5.56 13.09
N VAL A 177 5.87 5.74 12.55
CA VAL A 177 6.08 5.99 11.12
C VAL A 177 5.64 4.79 10.29
N SER A 178 6.09 3.59 10.64
CA SER A 178 5.74 2.39 9.90
C SER A 178 4.25 2.06 9.99
N SER A 179 3.60 2.37 11.12
CA SER A 179 2.14 2.28 11.27
C SER A 179 1.42 3.13 10.24
N LEU A 180 1.82 4.40 10.10
CA LEU A 180 1.26 5.31 9.09
C LEU A 180 1.47 4.77 7.68
N LEU A 181 2.71 4.41 7.33
CA LEU A 181 3.04 3.94 5.98
C LEU A 181 2.29 2.63 5.64
N LEU A 182 2.16 1.72 6.60
CA LEU A 182 1.35 0.51 6.43
C LEU A 182 -0.13 0.83 6.23
N MET A 183 -0.70 1.79 6.97
CA MET A 183 -2.08 2.20 6.77
C MET A 183 -2.31 2.79 5.38
N ILE A 184 -1.38 3.61 4.88
CA ILE A 184 -1.41 4.12 3.50
C ILE A 184 -1.42 2.96 2.50
N LEU A 185 -0.54 1.97 2.67
CA LEU A 185 -0.47 0.79 1.82
C LEU A 185 -1.74 -0.07 1.88
N LEU A 186 -2.30 -0.28 3.06
CA LEU A 186 -3.52 -1.07 3.25
C LEU A 186 -4.73 -0.38 2.61
N CYS A 187 -4.86 0.95 2.75
CA CYS A 187 -5.90 1.71 2.07
C CYS A 187 -5.74 1.70 0.54
N GLY A 188 -4.49 1.80 0.05
CA GLY A 188 -4.20 1.75 -1.38
C GLY A 188 -4.45 0.37 -1.98
N LEU A 189 -3.93 -0.69 -1.37
CA LEU A 189 -3.81 -2.02 -1.99
C LEU A 189 -4.84 -3.03 -1.50
N ALA A 190 -5.41 -2.87 -0.31
CA ALA A 190 -6.35 -3.83 0.26
C ALA A 190 -7.79 -3.30 0.27
N TYR A 191 -8.11 -2.42 1.21
CA TYR A 191 -9.45 -1.83 1.33
C TYR A 191 -9.42 -0.61 2.24
N CYS A 192 -10.02 0.49 1.81
CA CYS A 192 -10.21 1.68 2.63
C CYS A 192 -11.66 1.78 3.09
N TRP A 193 -11.87 1.82 4.41
CA TRP A 193 -13.21 1.96 5.00
C TRP A 193 -13.64 3.42 5.16
N SER A 194 -12.70 4.29 5.57
CA SER A 194 -12.97 5.69 5.90
C SER A 194 -11.66 6.47 6.13
N SER A 195 -11.71 7.79 5.95
CA SER A 195 -10.64 8.73 6.34
C SER A 195 -10.39 8.75 7.86
N SER A 196 -11.34 8.28 8.68
CA SER A 196 -11.19 8.16 10.13
C SER A 196 -10.00 7.28 10.54
N CYS A 197 -9.54 6.38 9.67
CA CYS A 197 -8.29 5.63 9.84
C CYS A 197 -7.05 6.53 10.05
N PHE A 198 -7.13 7.80 9.62
CA PHE A 198 -6.05 8.78 9.69
C PHE A 198 -6.35 9.93 10.66
N GLN A 199 -7.53 9.98 11.28
CA GLN A 199 -7.93 11.03 12.23
C GLN A 199 -7.42 10.69 13.65
N GLN A 200 -6.17 11.04 13.94
CA GLN A 200 -5.64 11.11 15.30
C GLN A 200 -4.82 12.38 15.52
N GLY A 201 -4.97 12.99 16.70
CA GLY A 201 -4.18 14.13 17.13
C GLY A 201 -2.79 13.68 17.57
N TYR A 202 -1.77 14.13 16.87
CA TYR A 202 -0.37 13.91 17.22
C TYR A 202 0.18 15.20 17.84
N GLU A 203 0.83 15.14 19.01
CA GLU A 203 1.59 16.26 19.58
C GLU A 203 3.11 16.01 19.50
N GLY A 204 3.87 16.86 18.78
CA GLY A 204 5.33 16.80 18.68
C GLY A 204 5.95 17.42 17.40
N HIS A 205 7.28 17.40 17.25
CA HIS A 205 7.99 17.99 16.09
C HIS A 205 8.26 16.97 14.94
N MET A 206 8.55 15.70 15.24
CA MET A 206 8.56 14.58 14.24
C MET A 206 7.15 14.30 13.71
N VAL A 207 6.19 14.61 14.56
CA VAL A 207 4.76 14.59 14.31
C VAL A 207 4.35 15.49 13.15
N LEU A 208 5.07 16.58 12.84
CA LEU A 208 4.61 17.49 11.78
C LEU A 208 4.58 16.82 10.40
N GLY A 209 5.64 16.10 10.00
CA GLY A 209 5.69 15.42 8.70
C GLY A 209 4.65 14.29 8.58
N MET A 210 4.47 13.51 9.65
CA MET A 210 3.43 12.48 9.71
C MET A 210 2.03 13.09 9.68
N ALA A 211 1.78 14.12 10.48
CA ALA A 211 0.48 14.79 10.58
C ALA A 211 0.09 15.45 9.25
N ILE A 212 1.05 16.08 8.54
CA ILE A 212 0.80 16.64 7.22
C ILE A 212 0.43 15.53 6.23
N LEU A 213 1.20 14.44 6.18
CA LEU A 213 0.92 13.34 5.26
C LEU A 213 -0.42 12.67 5.59
N GLN A 214 -0.72 12.44 6.86
CA GLN A 214 -1.99 11.89 7.35
C GLN A 214 -3.16 12.77 6.98
N GLN A 215 -3.06 14.07 7.27
CA GLN A 215 -4.09 15.03 6.96
C GLN A 215 -4.35 15.06 5.45
N LYS A 216 -3.30 15.07 4.64
CA LYS A 216 -3.44 15.08 3.17
C LYS A 216 -4.07 13.81 2.64
N VAL A 217 -3.68 12.64 3.15
CA VAL A 217 -4.31 11.37 2.77
C VAL A 217 -5.78 11.35 3.20
N ALA A 218 -6.10 11.81 4.41
CA ALA A 218 -7.47 11.89 4.89
C ALA A 218 -8.34 12.84 4.02
N GLU A 219 -7.80 14.02 3.70
CA GLU A 219 -8.46 15.02 2.84
C GLU A 219 -8.77 14.47 1.44
N GLU A 220 -7.87 13.69 0.84
CA GLU A 220 -8.12 13.05 -0.45
C GLU A 220 -9.17 11.93 -0.35
N ILE A 221 -9.14 11.12 0.72
CA ILE A 221 -10.14 10.07 0.95
C ILE A 221 -11.54 10.68 1.12
N ASP A 222 -11.64 11.79 1.85
CA ASP A 222 -12.91 12.51 2.05
C ASP A 222 -13.44 13.12 0.74
N GLN A 223 -12.55 13.54 -0.17
CA GLN A 223 -12.92 14.07 -1.49
C GLN A 223 -13.47 13.01 -2.45
N ILE A 224 -13.09 11.73 -2.30
CA ILE A 224 -13.54 10.62 -3.16
C ILE A 224 -14.96 10.13 -2.76
N GLU A 225 -15.78 11.02 -2.18
CA GLU A 225 -17.14 10.75 -1.68
C GLU A 225 -17.23 9.59 -0.65
N GLY A 226 -16.11 9.19 -0.05
CA GLY A 226 -16.07 8.16 0.98
C GLY A 226 -16.56 6.77 0.51
N GLN A 227 -16.55 6.48 -0.79
CA GLN A 227 -16.91 5.15 -1.27
C GLN A 227 -15.85 4.14 -0.82
N PRO A 228 -16.22 3.15 0.01
CA PRO A 228 -15.24 2.22 0.55
C PRO A 228 -14.79 1.23 -0.52
N GLY A 229 -13.50 0.93 -0.56
CA GLY A 229 -12.91 0.12 -1.65
C GLY A 229 -11.39 0.21 -1.73
N ILE A 230 -10.84 -0.39 -2.79
CA ILE A 230 -9.41 -0.35 -3.11
C ILE A 230 -9.07 1.03 -3.69
N LEU A 231 -8.15 1.80 -3.09
CA LEU A 231 -7.84 3.16 -3.57
C LEU A 231 -6.73 3.22 -4.63
N LEU A 232 -6.12 2.08 -5.00
CA LEU A 232 -5.06 2.01 -6.00
C LEU A 232 -5.50 2.69 -7.31
N PHE A 233 -4.78 3.75 -7.71
CA PHE A 233 -5.15 4.59 -8.83
C PHE A 233 -5.27 3.82 -10.14
N GLU A 234 -4.30 2.97 -10.46
CA GLU A 234 -4.28 2.18 -11.68
C GLU A 234 -5.39 1.11 -11.69
N PHE A 235 -5.77 0.62 -10.52
CA PHE A 235 -6.92 -0.29 -10.39
C PHE A 235 -8.22 0.44 -10.71
N GLN A 236 -8.42 1.64 -10.17
CA GLN A 236 -9.58 2.48 -10.47
C GLN A 236 -9.63 2.89 -11.94
N GLN A 237 -8.48 3.24 -12.54
CA GLN A 237 -8.42 3.52 -13.98
C GLN A 237 -8.79 2.29 -14.83
N ALA A 238 -8.29 1.10 -14.48
CA ALA A 238 -8.64 -0.13 -15.20
C ALA A 238 -10.13 -0.48 -15.07
N LYS A 239 -10.70 -0.31 -13.87
CA LYS A 239 -12.14 -0.47 -13.61
C LYS A 239 -12.97 0.51 -14.45
N ASN A 240 -12.65 1.80 -14.41
CA ASN A 240 -13.36 2.83 -15.18
C ASN A 240 -13.25 2.60 -16.70
N ALA A 241 -12.06 2.25 -17.21
CA ALA A 241 -11.87 1.96 -18.63
C ALA A 241 -12.72 0.76 -19.09
N MET A 242 -12.86 -0.26 -18.23
CA MET A 242 -13.70 -1.42 -18.49
C MET A 242 -15.20 -1.05 -18.53
N ASP A 243 -15.65 -0.21 -17.60
CA ASP A 243 -17.03 0.27 -17.54
C ASP A 243 -17.39 1.15 -18.76
N GLU A 244 -16.46 2.01 -19.19
CA GLU A 244 -16.63 2.79 -20.43
C GLU A 244 -16.73 1.89 -21.66
N LEU A 245 -15.89 0.84 -21.74
CA LEU A 245 -15.97 -0.13 -22.84
C LEU A 245 -17.32 -0.84 -22.85
N LYS A 246 -17.87 -1.19 -21.68
CA LYS A 246 -19.20 -1.80 -21.56
C LYS A 246 -20.29 -0.91 -22.12
N VAL A 247 -20.29 0.38 -21.77
CA VAL A 247 -21.28 1.35 -22.27
C VAL A 247 -21.24 1.45 -23.79
N GLU A 248 -20.05 1.49 -24.39
CA GLU A 248 -19.94 1.50 -25.85
C GLU A 248 -20.43 0.18 -26.47
N MET A 249 -20.13 -0.97 -25.85
CA MET A 249 -20.65 -2.26 -26.33
C MET A 249 -22.18 -2.32 -26.28
N GLU A 250 -22.81 -1.76 -25.25
CA GLU A 250 -24.27 -1.69 -25.12
C GLU A 250 -24.91 -0.83 -26.22
N ARG A 251 -24.24 0.24 -26.66
CA ARG A 251 -24.67 1.04 -27.83
C ARG A 251 -24.58 0.26 -29.14
N ILE A 252 -23.54 -0.57 -29.32
CA ILE A 252 -23.41 -1.49 -30.49
C ILE A 252 -24.56 -2.50 -30.51
N ALA A 253 -24.89 -3.07 -29.35
CA ALA A 253 -26.00 -4.01 -29.24
C ALA A 253 -27.36 -3.35 -29.58
N SER A 254 -27.43 -2.01 -29.50
CA SER A 254 -28.63 -1.20 -29.72
C SER A 254 -28.67 -0.53 -31.11
N TYR A 255 -27.72 -0.84 -32.01
CA TYR A 255 -27.62 -0.32 -33.39
C TYR A 255 -27.38 1.20 -33.53
N GLU A 256 -26.70 1.84 -32.57
CA GLU A 256 -26.29 3.25 -32.69
C GLU A 256 -24.97 3.42 -33.47
N PRO A 257 -24.75 4.48 -34.27
CA PRO A 257 -23.51 4.64 -35.04
C PRO A 257 -22.28 4.91 -34.14
N HIS A 258 -21.18 4.22 -34.44
CA HIS A 258 -19.98 4.19 -33.58
C HIS A 258 -18.86 5.12 -34.05
N THR A 259 -18.23 5.78 -33.09
CA THR A 259 -16.88 6.31 -33.22
C THR A 259 -16.10 5.93 -31.95
N GLN A 260 -14.86 5.41 -32.10
CA GLN A 260 -13.87 5.21 -31.02
C GLN A 260 -13.84 3.88 -30.21
N ILE A 261 -14.54 2.80 -30.60
CA ILE A 261 -14.45 1.51 -29.87
C ILE A 261 -13.01 0.98 -29.79
N GLN A 262 -12.26 1.03 -30.89
CA GLN A 262 -10.86 0.59 -30.89
C GLN A 262 -10.01 1.34 -29.87
N GLN A 263 -10.23 2.67 -29.74
CA GLN A 263 -9.56 3.49 -28.75
C GLN A 263 -9.91 3.08 -27.32
N LYS A 264 -11.17 2.70 -27.05
CA LYS A 264 -11.58 2.17 -25.73
C LYS A 264 -10.96 0.82 -25.42
N VAL A 265 -10.87 -0.08 -26.41
CA VAL A 265 -10.18 -1.37 -26.28
C VAL A 265 -8.69 -1.17 -25.99
N ASP A 266 -8.03 -0.27 -26.71
CA ASP A 266 -6.61 0.04 -26.51
C ASP A 266 -6.36 0.72 -25.16
N ASN A 267 -7.29 1.55 -24.68
CA ASN A 267 -7.24 2.13 -23.35
C ASN A 267 -7.34 1.05 -22.26
N VAL A 268 -8.30 0.11 -22.37
CA VAL A 268 -8.41 -1.03 -21.46
C VAL A 268 -7.10 -1.82 -21.42
N LYS A 269 -6.54 -2.19 -22.57
CA LYS A 269 -5.23 -2.89 -22.63
C LYS A 269 -4.13 -2.14 -21.90
N THR A 270 -4.03 -0.84 -22.14
CA THR A 270 -3.02 0.01 -21.52
C THR A 270 -3.19 0.05 -20.00
N CYS A 271 -4.41 0.31 -19.50
CA CYS A 271 -4.70 0.35 -18.07
C CYS A 271 -4.40 -0.98 -17.37
N PHE A 272 -4.83 -2.11 -17.95
CA PHE A 272 -4.56 -3.43 -17.37
C PHE A 272 -3.10 -3.85 -17.47
N GLY A 273 -2.40 -3.45 -18.52
CA GLY A 273 -0.96 -3.64 -18.64
C GLY A 273 -0.19 -2.88 -17.56
N LEU A 274 -0.56 -1.62 -17.30
CA LEU A 274 0.00 -0.81 -16.22
C LEU A 274 -0.31 -1.39 -14.83
N LEU A 275 -1.58 -1.78 -14.59
CA LEU A 275 -1.99 -2.41 -13.35
C LEU A 275 -1.20 -3.69 -13.08
N ARG A 276 -1.07 -4.57 -14.08
CA ARG A 276 -0.29 -5.80 -13.96
C ARG A 276 1.17 -5.52 -13.62
N CYS A 277 1.85 -4.69 -14.42
CA CYS A 277 3.26 -4.39 -14.21
C CYS A 277 3.51 -3.78 -12.83
N GLY A 278 2.62 -2.90 -12.38
CA GLY A 278 2.78 -2.27 -11.08
C GLY A 278 2.42 -3.18 -9.91
N VAL A 279 1.43 -4.07 -10.05
CA VAL A 279 1.17 -5.14 -9.06
C VAL A 279 2.38 -6.06 -8.94
N GLU A 280 2.95 -6.52 -10.06
CA GLU A 280 4.18 -7.34 -10.07
C GLU A 280 5.36 -6.59 -9.39
N THR A 281 5.48 -5.28 -9.63
CA THR A 281 6.50 -4.43 -8.99
C THR A 281 6.30 -4.35 -7.48
N ILE A 282 5.08 -4.05 -7.02
CA ILE A 282 4.75 -3.95 -5.59
C ILE A 282 4.97 -5.29 -4.89
N THR A 283 4.56 -6.40 -5.51
CA THR A 283 4.79 -7.76 -4.97
C THR A 283 6.28 -8.03 -4.79
N GLY A 284 7.12 -7.71 -5.78
CA GLY A 284 8.58 -7.83 -5.67
C GLY A 284 9.16 -6.98 -4.54
N GLN A 285 8.71 -5.73 -4.40
CA GLN A 285 9.16 -4.87 -3.29
C GLN A 285 8.73 -5.37 -1.92
N LEU A 286 7.54 -5.97 -1.81
CA LEU A 286 7.12 -6.61 -0.56
C LEU A 286 8.01 -7.81 -0.23
N ASP A 287 8.37 -8.62 -1.23
CA ASP A 287 9.32 -9.74 -1.06
C ASP A 287 10.71 -9.27 -0.62
N ASP A 288 11.25 -8.24 -1.25
CA ASP A 288 12.52 -7.64 -0.81
C ASP A 288 12.44 -7.12 0.63
N PHE A 289 11.30 -6.55 1.02
CA PHE A 289 11.10 -6.08 2.40
C PHE A 289 10.99 -7.24 3.40
N PHE A 290 10.35 -8.35 3.01
CA PHE A 290 10.31 -9.57 3.81
C PHE A 290 11.72 -10.09 4.11
N ASP A 291 12.55 -10.18 3.08
CA ASP A 291 13.93 -10.64 3.21
C ASP A 291 14.73 -9.70 4.13
N GLU A 292 14.57 -8.39 4.01
CA GLU A 292 15.22 -7.40 4.90
C GLU A 292 14.76 -7.55 6.36
N ILE A 293 13.47 -7.84 6.62
CA ILE A 293 12.98 -8.12 7.98
C ILE A 293 13.61 -9.38 8.54
N VAL A 294 13.62 -10.47 7.77
CA VAL A 294 14.18 -11.77 8.19
C VAL A 294 15.67 -11.65 8.45
N GLU A 295 16.40 -11.00 7.55
CA GLU A 295 17.83 -10.73 7.69
C GLU A 295 18.12 -9.83 8.90
N GLY A 296 17.32 -8.78 9.11
CA GLY A 296 17.41 -7.90 10.28
C GLY A 296 17.29 -8.67 11.59
N ARG A 297 16.24 -9.49 11.72
CA ARG A 297 16.00 -10.33 12.91
C ARG A 297 17.14 -11.30 13.15
N LYS A 298 17.59 -12.02 12.11
CA LYS A 298 18.70 -12.98 12.20
C LYS A 298 19.97 -12.28 12.68
N ASN A 299 20.34 -11.17 12.04
CA ASN A 299 21.54 -10.44 12.38
C ASN A 299 21.55 -9.93 13.83
N LEU A 300 20.40 -9.48 14.36
CA LEU A 300 20.30 -9.02 15.74
C LEU A 300 20.32 -10.17 16.76
N LEU A 301 19.77 -11.34 16.40
CA LEU A 301 19.88 -12.55 17.22
C LEU A 301 21.33 -13.06 17.26
N ASP A 302 22.02 -13.09 16.13
CA ASP A 302 23.42 -13.54 16.03
C ASP A 302 24.36 -12.64 16.87
N MET A 303 24.09 -11.34 16.94
CA MET A 303 24.79 -10.42 17.84
C MET A 303 24.64 -10.79 19.32
N CYS A 304 23.53 -11.44 19.69
CA CYS A 304 23.24 -11.84 21.06
C CYS A 304 23.84 -13.20 21.43
N THR A 305 24.14 -14.05 20.45
CA THR A 305 24.70 -15.39 20.66
C THR A 305 26.24 -15.42 20.60
N HIS A 306 26.87 -14.48 19.90
CA HIS A 306 28.31 -14.47 19.62
C HIS A 306 29.12 -13.39 20.36
N ARG A 307 28.67 -12.94 21.54
CA ARG A 307 29.38 -11.97 22.39
C ARG A 307 30.02 -12.60 23.62
#